data_AF-A0A3S5BQ56-F1
#
_entry.id   AF-A0A3S5BQ56-F1
#
_cell.length_a   1.000
_cell.length_b   1.000
_cell.length_c   1.000
_cell.angle_alpha   90.00
_cell.angle_beta   90.00
_cell.angle_gamma   90.00
#
_symmetry.space_group_name_H-M   'P 1'
#
loop_
_entity.id
_entity.type
_entity.pdbx_description
1 polymer ?
#
loop_
_entity_poly.entity_id
_entity_poly.type
_entity_poly.pdbx_seq_one_letter_code
_entity_poly.pdbx_strand_id
1 'polypeptide(L)'
;MNPGRLQLAGLEFRGHAMFSHYQLPLISDALEYAWLMELTMGRLSGQVTTPELVTLINFLSSFLSTATDLENELIPSRSYELCQHSWPQEAG
;
A
#
# COMPACT_ATOMS: atom_id res chain seq x y z
N MET A 1 3.94 33.64 -21.31
CA MET A 1 4.52 32.53 -20.53
C MET A 1 3.67 31.30 -20.79
N ASN A 2 4.26 30.20 -21.27
CA ASN A 2 3.52 28.95 -21.45
C ASN A 2 3.27 28.31 -20.08
N PRO A 3 2.05 27.85 -19.78
CA PRO A 3 1.80 27.09 -18.56
C PRO A 3 2.62 25.79 -18.59
N GLY A 4 3.23 25.45 -17.44
CA GLY A 4 3.88 24.16 -17.26
C GLY A 4 2.87 23.03 -17.40
N ARG A 5 3.34 21.86 -17.83
CA ARG A 5 2.52 20.65 -17.97
C ARG A 5 3.38 19.46 -17.61
N LEU A 6 2.91 18.66 -16.67
CA LEU A 6 3.50 17.39 -16.27
C LEU A 6 2.60 16.26 -16.78
N GLN A 7 3.19 15.24 -17.41
CA GLN A 7 2.47 14.08 -17.93
C GLN A 7 3.06 12.81 -17.33
N LEU A 8 2.19 11.96 -16.78
CA LEU A 8 2.52 10.60 -16.39
C LEU A 8 1.97 9.65 -17.45
N ALA A 9 2.85 8.85 -18.07
CA ALA A 9 2.45 7.94 -19.14
C ALA A 9 1.57 6.78 -18.65
N GLY A 10 1.61 6.44 -17.36
CA GLY A 10 0.76 5.43 -16.74
C GLY A 10 1.05 5.22 -15.26
N LEU A 11 0.05 4.74 -14.52
CA LEU A 11 0.17 4.26 -13.15
C LEU A 11 -0.71 3.02 -13.04
N GLU A 12 -0.10 1.87 -12.76
CA GLU A 12 -0.79 0.59 -12.63
C GLU A 12 -0.48 0.00 -11.25
N PHE A 13 -1.52 -0.44 -10.55
CA PHE A 13 -1.41 -1.17 -9.30
C PHE A 13 -2.09 -2.53 -9.46
N ARG A 14 -1.37 -3.60 -9.15
CA ARG A 14 -1.87 -4.98 -9.23
C ARG A 14 -1.73 -5.64 -7.86
N GLY A 15 -2.82 -6.24 -7.39
CA GLY A 15 -2.83 -7.06 -6.19
C GLY A 15 -3.16 -8.49 -6.54
N HIS A 16 -2.39 -9.44 -6.03
CA HIS A 16 -2.62 -10.88 -6.19
C HIS A 16 -2.64 -11.53 -4.81
N ALA A 17 -3.83 -12.01 -4.42
CA ALA A 17 -3.99 -12.85 -3.24
C ALA A 17 -3.53 -14.28 -3.55
N MET A 18 -2.73 -14.87 -2.66
CA MET A 18 -2.26 -16.25 -2.76
C MET A 18 -2.94 -17.10 -1.70
N PHE A 19 -3.66 -18.12 -2.15
CA PHE A 19 -4.43 -19.02 -1.28
C PHE A 19 -3.61 -20.25 -0.89
N SER A 20 -3.71 -20.67 0.36
CA SER A 20 -3.07 -21.90 0.81
C SER A 20 -3.90 -23.13 0.40
N HIS A 21 -3.22 -24.24 0.07
CA HIS A 21 -3.86 -25.53 -0.19
C HIS A 21 -4.14 -26.33 1.11
N TYR A 22 -3.66 -25.85 2.26
CA TYR A 22 -3.90 -26.52 3.54
C TYR A 22 -5.36 -26.34 3.97
N GLN A 23 -5.93 -27.40 4.56
CA GLN A 23 -7.27 -27.38 5.16
C GLN A 23 -7.25 -26.50 6.41
N LEU A 24 -7.31 -25.19 6.22
CA LEU A 24 -7.45 -24.22 7.29
C LEU A 24 -8.76 -24.53 8.05
N PRO A 25 -8.78 -24.34 9.39
CA PRO A 25 -9.98 -24.51 10.18
C PRO A 25 -11.12 -23.64 9.63
N LEU A 26 -12.38 -24.10 9.74
CA LEU A 26 -13.57 -23.33 9.31
C LEU A 26 -13.70 -21.93 9.96
N ILE A 27 -12.96 -21.69 11.04
CA ILE A 27 -12.92 -20.43 11.81
C ILE A 27 -11.85 -19.45 11.28
N SER A 28 -11.04 -19.85 10.29
CA SER A 28 -10.04 -18.96 9.70
C SER A 28 -10.70 -17.92 8.81
N ASP A 29 -10.51 -16.64 9.14
CA ASP A 29 -11.06 -15.49 8.39
C ASP A 29 -10.35 -15.25 7.05
N ALA A 30 -9.15 -15.81 6.84
CA ALA A 30 -8.34 -15.57 5.65
C ALA A 30 -7.80 -16.88 5.07
N LEU A 31 -8.35 -17.28 3.91
CA LEU A 31 -7.79 -18.36 3.07
C LEU A 31 -6.46 -17.92 2.40
N GLU A 32 -6.19 -16.61 2.43
CA GLU A 32 -5.07 -15.91 1.80
C GLU A 32 -3.85 -15.92 2.71
N TYR A 33 -2.81 -16.65 2.30
CA TYR A 33 -1.57 -16.78 3.07
C TYR A 33 -0.59 -15.63 2.79
N ALA A 34 -0.62 -15.08 1.58
CA ALA A 34 0.26 -14.00 1.16
C ALA A 34 -0.41 -13.11 0.12
N TRP A 35 0.16 -11.91 -0.04
CA TRP A 35 -0.32 -10.84 -0.90
C TRP A 35 0.89 -10.40 -1.71
N LEU A 36 0.80 -10.47 -3.04
CA LEU A 36 1.76 -9.84 -3.93
C LEU A 36 1.16 -8.55 -4.45
N MET A 37 1.76 -7.43 -4.08
CA MET A 37 1.39 -6.10 -4.58
C MET A 37 2.48 -5.60 -5.52
N GLU A 38 2.10 -5.22 -6.73
CA GLU A 38 2.98 -4.65 -7.75
C GLU A 38 2.49 -3.24 -8.11
N LEU A 39 3.39 -2.26 -8.01
CA LEU A 39 3.14 -0.89 -8.42
C LEU A 39 4.07 -0.55 -9.60
N THR A 40 3.48 -0.29 -10.75
CA THR A 40 4.20 0.07 -11.97
C THR A 40 3.89 1.51 -12.34
N MET A 41 4.94 2.32 -12.48
CA MET A 41 4.83 3.73 -12.87
C MET A 41 5.51 3.95 -14.22
N GLY A 42 4.79 4.58 -15.14
CA GLY A 42 5.28 4.96 -16.45
C GLY A 42 6.18 6.20 -16.41
N ARG A 43 6.65 6.63 -17.59
CA ARG A 43 7.50 7.82 -17.70
C ARG A 43 6.76 9.08 -17.23
N LEU A 44 7.40 9.81 -16.33
CA LEU A 44 7.01 11.18 -15.96
C LEU A 44 7.80 12.17 -16.81
N SER A 45 7.13 13.00 -17.59
CA SER A 45 7.78 13.99 -18.47
C SER A 45 6.97 15.28 -18.55
N GLY A 46 7.64 16.42 -18.67
CA GLY A 46 6.95 17.71 -18.76
C GLY A 46 7.84 18.90 -18.44
N GLN A 47 7.25 20.09 -18.50
CA GLN A 47 7.85 21.31 -17.96
C GLN A 47 7.14 21.66 -16.65
N VAL A 48 7.93 21.91 -15.62
CA VAL A 48 7.45 22.33 -14.31
C VAL A 48 7.83 23.79 -14.10
N THR A 49 6.86 24.60 -13.73
CA THR A 49 7.09 25.96 -13.25
C THR A 49 7.35 25.97 -11.75
N THR A 50 8.03 26.99 -11.24
CA THR A 50 8.33 27.13 -9.80
C THR A 50 7.12 26.93 -8.87
N PRO A 51 5.93 27.53 -9.12
CA PRO A 51 4.77 27.29 -8.24
C PRO A 51 4.27 25.85 -8.29
N GLU A 52 4.28 25.18 -9.46
CA GLU A 52 3.87 23.78 -9.59
C GLU A 52 4.81 22.84 -8.83
N LEU A 53 6.11 23.16 -8.78
CA LEU A 53 7.07 22.40 -7.98
C LEU A 53 6.75 22.47 -6.48
N VAL A 54 6.40 23.66 -5.97
CA VAL A 54 6.00 23.84 -4.58
C VAL A 54 4.74 23.03 -4.26
N THR A 55 3.76 23.06 -5.16
CA THR A 55 2.55 22.23 -5.01
C THR A 55 2.87 20.74 -4.95
N LEU A 56 3.80 20.27 -5.78
CA LEU A 56 4.22 18.87 -5.81
C LEU A 56 4.97 18.45 -4.52
N ILE A 57 5.82 19.33 -3.99
CA ILE A 57 6.52 19.09 -2.71
C ILE A 57 5.52 19.03 -1.56
N ASN A 58 4.55 19.95 -1.52
CA ASN A 58 3.50 19.96 -0.50
C ASN A 58 2.65 18.70 -0.58
N PHE A 59 2.23 18.30 -1.80
CA PHE A 59 1.51 17.05 -2.02
C PHE A 59 2.29 15.85 -1.49
N LEU A 60 3.58 15.72 -1.84
CA LEU A 60 4.43 14.62 -1.36
C LEU A 60 4.55 14.63 0.16
N SER A 61 4.74 15.80 0.77
CA SER A 61 4.89 15.93 2.21
C SER A 61 3.61 15.51 2.95
N SER A 62 2.44 15.97 2.48
CA SER A 62 1.14 15.55 3.00
C SER A 62 0.91 14.06 2.80
N PHE A 63 1.23 13.53 1.61
CA PHE A 63 1.10 12.10 1.31
C PHE A 63 1.95 11.24 2.25
N LEU A 64 3.23 11.60 2.45
CA LEU A 64 4.10 10.90 3.39
C LEU A 64 3.56 10.98 4.81
N SER A 65 3.13 12.16 5.26
CA SER A 65 2.57 12.35 6.60
C SER A 65 1.34 11.46 6.84
N THR A 66 0.44 11.37 5.86
CA THR A 66 -0.74 10.49 5.95
C THR A 66 -0.35 9.01 5.88
N ALA A 67 0.65 8.65 5.05
CA ALA A 67 1.10 7.27 4.91
C ALA A 67 1.82 6.74 6.16
N THR A 68 2.46 7.61 6.94
CA THR A 68 3.16 7.25 8.18
C THR A 68 2.40 7.64 9.45
N ASP A 69 1.14 8.03 9.32
CA ASP A 69 0.34 8.44 10.48
C ASP A 69 0.02 7.23 11.35
N LEU A 70 0.45 7.29 12.61
CA LEU A 70 0.21 6.23 13.60
C LEU A 70 -1.28 6.08 13.91
N GLU A 71 -2.09 7.13 13.75
CA GLU A 71 -3.54 7.04 13.90
C GLU A 71 -4.19 6.22 12.76
N ASN A 72 -3.49 6.07 11.63
CA ASN A 72 -3.92 5.26 10.49
C ASN A 72 -3.27 3.86 10.48
N GLU A 73 -2.67 3.44 11.59
CA GLU A 73 -2.21 2.05 11.73
C GLU A 73 -3.40 1.09 11.65
N LEU A 74 -3.25 0.05 10.82
CA LEU A 74 -4.19 -1.05 10.80
C LEU A 74 -4.02 -1.85 12.09
N ILE A 75 -4.82 -1.51 13.09
CA ILE A 75 -4.85 -2.26 14.35
C ILE A 75 -5.45 -3.64 14.06
N PRO A 76 -4.74 -4.75 14.36
CA PRO A 76 -5.30 -6.08 14.20
C PRO A 76 -6.52 -6.22 15.13
N SER A 77 -7.60 -6.79 14.61
CA SER A 77 -8.84 -7.00 15.38
C SER A 77 -8.69 -8.02 16.52
N ARG A 78 -7.56 -8.74 16.57
CA ARG A 78 -7.27 -9.82 17.52
C ARG A 78 -6.08 -9.44 18.40
N SER A 79 -6.16 -9.82 19.68
CA SER A 79 -5.15 -9.52 20.71
C SER A 79 -3.96 -10.49 20.73
N TYR A 80 -3.84 -11.37 19.74
CA TYR A 80 -2.81 -12.41 19.66
C TYR A 80 -2.34 -12.59 18.22
N GLU A 81 -1.04 -12.84 18.06
CA GLU A 81 -0.44 -13.18 16.76
C GLU A 81 -0.89 -14.59 16.36
N LEU A 82 -1.47 -14.69 15.17
CA LEU A 82 -1.81 -15.95 14.53
C LEU A 82 -0.62 -16.39 13.70
N CYS A 83 -0.23 -17.66 13.81
CA CYS A 83 0.68 -18.22 12.83
C CYS A 83 0.01 -18.21 11.45
N GLN A 84 0.79 -18.38 10.38
CA GLN A 84 0.27 -18.38 9.00
C GLN A 84 -0.73 -19.52 8.69
N HIS A 85 -0.98 -20.42 9.65
CA HIS A 85 -2.01 -21.47 9.61
C HIS A 85 -3.28 -21.10 10.40
N SER A 86 -3.38 -19.88 10.93
CA SER A 86 -4.47 -19.41 11.81
C SER A 86 -4.57 -20.15 13.16
N TRP A 87 -3.43 -20.48 13.77
CA TRP A 87 -3.35 -21.00 15.16
C TRP A 87 -2.77 -19.92 16.07
N PRO A 88 -3.23 -19.80 17.33
CA PRO A 88 -2.63 -18.87 18.29
C PRO A 88 -1.17 -19.25 18.53
N GLN A 89 -0.26 -18.28 18.41
CA GLN A 89 1.12 -18.48 18.82
C GLN A 89 1.19 -18.31 20.34
N GLU A 90 1.59 -19.36 21.06
CA GLU A 90 1.85 -19.24 22.49
C GLU A 90 3.04 -18.30 22.69
N ALA A 91 2.82 -17.21 23.46
CA ALA A 91 3.87 -16.27 23.81
C ALA A 91 4.90 -17.00 24.69
N GLY A 92 6.05 -17.34 24.09
CA GLY A 92 7.22 -17.84 24.80
C GLY A 92 7.91 -16.74 25.61
#